data_AF-A0A848SPB6-F1
#
_entry.id   AF-A0A848SPB6-F1
#
_cell.length_a   1.000
_cell.length_b   1.000
_cell.length_c   1.000
_cell.angle_alpha   90.00
_cell.angle_beta   90.00
_cell.angle_gamma   90.00
#
_symmetry.space_group_name_H-M   'P 1'
#
loop_
_entity.id
_entity.type
_entity.pdbx_description
1 polymer ?
#
loop_
_entity_poly.entity_id
_entity_poly.type
_entity_poly.pdbx_seq_one_letter_code
_entity_poly.pdbx_strand_id
1 'polypeptide(L)' 'MNVGTIILAVAGLFCFLAGVYLAAEGNRTTGIALMCMGLIFQVVCLVQLKAAKNKGHRDAG' A
#
# COMPACT_ATOMS: atom_id res chain seq x y z
N MET A 1 13.77 0.94 -9.24
CA MET A 1 12.35 0.85 -8.82
C MET A 1 11.59 0.11 -9.90
N ASN A 2 10.73 -0.85 -9.54
CA ASN A 2 9.97 -1.63 -10.51
C ASN A 2 8.57 -1.03 -10.70
N VAL A 3 8.06 -1.01 -11.94
CA VAL A 3 6.69 -0.56 -12.28
C VAL A 3 5.65 -1.31 -11.44
N GLY A 4 5.90 -2.59 -11.15
CA GLY A 4 5.03 -3.38 -10.29
C GLY A 4 4.85 -2.81 -8.89
N THR A 5 5.87 -2.17 -8.30
CA THR A 5 5.78 -1.56 -6.98
C THR A 5 4.90 -0.30 -7.00
N ILE A 6 4.93 0.46 -8.11
CA ILE A 6 4.08 1.65 -8.28
C ILE A 6 2.61 1.24 -8.43
N ILE A 7 2.32 0.23 -9.26
CA ILE A 7 0.97 -0.31 -9.42
C ILE A 7 0.43 -0.83 -8.08
N LEU A 8 1.28 -1.53 -7.30
CA LEU A 8 0.92 -2.01 -5.97
C LEU A 8 0.57 -0.86 -5.00
N ALA A 9 1.36 0.22 -5.00
CA ALA A 9 1.11 1.39 -4.18
C ALA A 9 -0.24 2.06 -4.52
N VAL A 10 -0.50 2.23 -5.81
CA VAL A 10 -1.73 2.84 -6.33
C VAL A 10 -2.94 1.97 -6.02
N ALA A 11 -2.85 0.66 -6.22
CA ALA A 11 -3.92 -0.28 -5.86
C ALA A 11 -4.23 -0.26 -4.36
N GLY A 12 -3.21 -0.23 -3.49
CA GLY A 12 -3.38 -0.10 -2.04
C GLY A 12 -4.05 1.21 -1.64
N LEU A 13 -3.71 2.31 -2.32
CA LEU A 13 -4.35 3.61 -2.10
C LEU A 13 -5.84 3.59 -2.48
N PHE A 14 -6.21 3.07 -3.65
CA PHE A 14 -7.62 2.97 -4.05
C PHE A 14 -8.43 2.05 -3.13
N CYS A 15 -7.85 0.93 -2.69
CA CYS A 15 -8.48 0.03 -1.73
C CYS A 15 -8.74 0.72 -0.37
N PHE A 16 -7.77 1.51 0.10
CA PHE A 16 -7.93 2.32 1.31
C PHE A 16 -9.03 3.37 1.15
N LEU A 17 -9.06 4.12 0.04
CA LEU A 17 -10.11 5.12 -0.22
C LEU A 17 -11.51 4.49 -0.31
N ALA A 18 -11.64 3.31 -0.91
CA ALA A 18 -12.90 2.57 -0.93
C ALA A 18 -13.35 2.19 0.49
N GLY A 19 -12.42 1.79 1.37
CA GLY A 19 -12.69 1.57 2.78
C GLY A 19 -13.12 2.84 3.53
N VAL A 20 -12.50 3.99 3.24
CA VAL A 20 -12.89 5.30 3.80
C VAL A 20 -14.31 5.67 3.40
N TYR A 21 -14.64 5.52 2.13
CA TYR A 21 -15.98 5.79 1.62
C TYR A 21 -17.03 4.93 2.35
N LEU A 22 -16.79 3.62 2.45
CA LEU A 22 -17.71 2.70 3.10
C LEU A 22 -17.84 2.93 4.61
N ALA A 23 -16.75 3.35 5.28
CA ALA A 23 -16.78 3.71 6.69
C ALA A 23 -17.60 4.99 6.94
N ALA A 24 -17.54 5.96 6.02
CA ALA A 24 -18.29 7.21 6.10
C ALA A 24 -19.80 7.00 5.90
N GLU A 25 -20.19 6.02 5.09
CA GLU A 25 -21.59 5.65 4.80
C GLU A 25 -22.31 4.92 5.97
N GLY A 26 -21.60 4.67 7.07
CA GLY A 26 -22.16 4.09 8.30
C GLY A 26 -21.74 2.64 8.56
N ASN A 27 -21.20 1.94 7.56
CA ASN A 27 -20.63 0.61 7.75
C ASN A 27 -19.16 0.70 8.21
N ARG A 28 -18.97 1.20 9.43
CA ARG A 28 -17.64 1.43 10.02
C ARG A 28 -16.82 0.14 10.08
N THR A 29 -17.42 -0.99 10.46
CA THR A 29 -16.69 -2.25 10.62
C THR A 29 -16.10 -2.74 9.30
N THR A 30 -16.89 -2.78 8.22
CA THR A 30 -16.41 -3.22 6.91
C THR A 30 -15.46 -2.19 6.28
N GLY A 31 -15.72 -0.89 6.46
CA GLY A 31 -14.85 0.18 5.98
C GLY A 31 -13.47 0.18 6.66
N ILE A 32 -13.42 0.02 7.98
CA ILE A 32 -12.16 -0.10 8.74
C ILE A 32 -11.40 -1.38 8.32
N ALA A 33 -12.10 -2.50 8.11
CA ALA A 33 -11.46 -3.72 7.63
C ALA A 33 -10.82 -3.54 6.25
N LEU A 34 -11.51 -2.86 5.32
CA LEU A 34 -10.98 -2.49 4.00
C LEU A 34 -9.79 -1.53 4.09
N MET A 35 -9.86 -0.51 4.96
CA MET A 35 -8.73 0.39 5.22
C MET A 35 -7.51 -0.39 5.73
N CYS A 36 -7.68 -1.27 6.72
CA CYS A 36 -6.59 -2.10 7.24
C CYS A 36 -5.96 -2.95 6.12
N MET A 37 -6.77 -3.53 5.23
CA MET A 37 -6.26 -4.30 4.10
C MET A 37 -5.47 -3.43 3.11
N GLY A 38 -5.95 -2.23 2.82
CA GLY A 38 -5.23 -1.24 2.01
C GLY A 38 -3.89 -0.82 2.62
N LEU A 39 -3.85 -0.59 3.94
CA LEU A 39 -2.63 -0.24 4.67
C LEU A 39 -1.61 -1.39 4.66
N ILE A 40 -2.04 -2.65 4.82
CA ILE A 40 -1.15 -3.81 4.69
C ILE A 40 -0.49 -3.85 3.32
N PHE A 41 -1.27 -3.57 2.27
CA PHE A 41 -0.75 -3.52 0.90
C PHE A 41 0.29 -2.41 0.72
N GLN A 42 0.05 -1.24 1.32
CA GLN A 42 1.01 -0.14 1.36
C GLN A 42 2.29 -0.51 2.13
N VAL A 43 2.18 -1.23 3.26
CA VAL A 43 3.34 -1.71 4.02
C VAL A 43 4.19 -2.68 3.19
N VAL A 44 3.57 -3.64 2.49
CA VAL A 44 4.29 -4.55 1.57
C VAL A 44 5.00 -3.76 0.47
N CYS A 45 4.35 -2.74 -0.09
CA CYS A 45 4.97 -1.84 -1.06
C CYS A 45 6.20 -1.12 -0.49
N LEU A 46 6.10 -0.58 0.73
CA LEU A 46 7.22 0.08 1.41
C LEU A 46 8.38 -0.87 1.72
N VAL A 47 8.10 -2.13 2.07
CA VAL A 47 9.13 -3.16 2.26
C VAL A 47 9.86 -3.45 0.94
N GLN A 48 9.13 -3.55 -0.17
CA GLN A 48 9.74 -3.73 -1.50
C GLN A 48 10.56 -2.51 -1.93
N LEU A 49 10.07 -1.29 -1.68
CA LEU A 49 10.82 -0.05 -1.90
C LEU A 49 12.09 0.00 -1.05
N LYS A 50 12.00 -0.40 0.23
CA LYS A 50 13.15 -0.44 1.16
C LYS A 50 14.19 -1.47 0.71
N ALA A 51 13.76 -2.64 0.27
CA ALA A 51 14.64 -3.67 -0.29
C ALA A 51 15.32 -3.19 -1.58
N ALA A 52 14.58 -2.54 -2.48
CA ALA A 52 15.13 -1.97 -3.71
C ALA A 52 16.14 -0.84 -3.42
N LYS A 53 15.85 0.03 -2.44
CA LYS A 53 16.77 1.09 -2.00
C LYS A 53 18.07 0.52 -1.42
N ASN A 54 17.99 -0.56 -0.64
CA ASN A 54 19.17 -1.23 -0.08
C ASN A 54 19.98 -2.02 -1.11
N LYS A 55 19.39 -2.38 -2.25
CA LYS A 55 20.09 -3.03 -3.36
C LYS A 55 20.88 -2.01 -4.19
N GLY A 56 20.28 -0.86 -4.49
CA GLY A 56 20.97 0.25 -5.18
C GLY A 56 22.17 0.85 -4.43
N HIS A 57 22.30 0.63 -3.10
CA HIS A 57 23.47 1.03 -2.33
C HIS A 57 24.64 0.03 -2.42
N ARG A 58 24.40 -1.23 -2.80
CA ARG A 58 25.47 -2.25 -2.94
C ARG A 58 26.11 -2.27 -4.32
N ASP A 59 25.41 -1.77 -5.35
CA ASP A 59 25.91 -1.68 -6.72
C ASP A 59 26.70 -0.37 -6.99
N ALA A 60 27.05 0.38 -5.94
CA ALA A 60 27.83 1.63 -5.98
C ALA A 60 29.04 1.62 -5.02
N GLY A 61 29.48 0.44 -4.57
CA GLY A 61 30.66 0.23 -3.73
C GLY A 61 31.62 -0.75 -4.38
#